data_AF-A0A935KLA9-F1
#
_entry.id   AF-A0A935KLA9-F1
#
_cell.length_a   1.000
_cell.length_b   1.000
_cell.length_c   1.000
_cell.angle_alpha   90.00
_cell.angle_beta   90.00
_cell.angle_gamma   90.00
#
_symmetry.space_group_name_H-M   'P 1'
#
loop_
_entity.id
_entity.type
_entity.pdbx_description
1 polymer ?
#
loop_
_entity_poly.entity_id
_entity_poly.type
_entity_poly.pdbx_seq_one_letter_code
_entity_poly.pdbx_strand_id
1 'polypeptide(L)'
;MCNSCGQQKARPGCADYRKGRFSIHGKGIDSFMVERNDSLQYEWNTEKNVEKLYRIRWISDCEYELVNRNPPSLAVPGSKEAMMDSIMQIPSRVIILSATASYCIFEVRKKGVSMVYTDTMWLMK
;
A
#
# COMPACT_ATOMS: atom_id res chain seq x y z
N MET A 1 11.18 2.25 47.79
CA MET A 1 12.15 1.88 46.73
C MET A 1 11.40 1.85 45.40
N CYS A 2 11.70 2.79 44.51
CA CYS A 2 11.20 2.79 43.14
C CYS A 2 11.86 1.66 42.32
N ASN A 3 11.15 1.08 41.35
CA ASN A 3 11.46 1.38 39.93
C ASN A 3 10.60 0.57 38.94
N SER A 4 9.94 1.34 38.07
CA SER A 4 9.76 1.07 36.65
C SER A 4 8.81 -0.07 36.25
N CYS A 5 7.51 0.26 36.19
CA CYS A 5 6.68 -0.22 35.09
C CYS A 5 7.22 0.42 33.81
N GLY A 6 8.28 -0.16 33.25
CA GLY A 6 8.72 0.16 31.91
C GLY A 6 7.55 -0.13 30.98
N GLN A 7 6.96 0.92 30.42
CA GLN A 7 6.06 0.80 29.28
C GLN A 7 6.79 -0.06 28.24
N GLN A 8 6.41 -1.33 28.13
CA GLN A 8 6.70 -2.10 26.93
C GLN A 8 6.02 -1.31 25.83
N LYS A 9 6.78 -0.48 25.10
CA LYS A 9 6.31 0.10 23.85
C LYS A 9 5.76 -1.07 23.07
N ALA A 10 4.43 -1.09 22.87
CA ALA A 10 3.77 -2.17 22.17
C ALA A 10 4.57 -2.42 20.90
N ARG A 11 4.96 -3.68 20.67
CA ARG A 11 5.66 -4.01 19.43
C ARG A 11 4.76 -3.55 18.28
N PRO A 12 5.28 -2.76 17.34
CA PRO A 12 4.49 -2.28 16.21
C PRO A 12 3.78 -3.45 15.55
N GLY A 13 2.46 -3.38 15.51
CA GLY A 13 1.60 -4.36 14.88
C GLY A 13 1.19 -3.91 13.49
N CYS A 14 0.67 -4.82 12.67
CA CYS A 14 0.10 -4.44 11.37
C CYS A 14 -1.02 -3.39 11.49
N ALA A 15 -1.75 -3.38 12.62
CA ALA A 15 -2.77 -2.39 12.93
C ALA A 15 -2.24 -0.94 12.92
N ASP A 16 -0.97 -0.73 13.29
CA ASP A 16 -0.35 0.60 13.29
C ASP A 16 -0.16 1.14 11.86
N TYR A 17 -0.21 0.28 10.85
CA TYR A 17 -0.10 0.63 9.43
C TYR A 17 -1.46 0.87 8.76
N ARG A 18 -2.57 0.87 9.53
CA ARG A 18 -3.89 1.21 8.99
C ARG A 18 -4.05 2.68 8.64
N LYS A 19 -3.32 3.55 9.33
CA LYS A 19 -3.36 5.00 9.15
C LYS A 19 -1.95 5.56 9.17
N GLY A 20 -1.71 6.60 8.37
CA GLY A 20 -0.46 7.33 8.40
C GLY A 20 0.00 7.75 7.02
N ARG A 21 1.18 8.36 7.00
CA ARG A 21 1.91 8.70 5.79
C ARG A 21 3.10 7.80 5.67
N PHE A 22 3.34 7.32 4.46
CA PHE A 22 4.39 6.37 4.18
C PHE A 22 5.12 6.70 2.89
N SER A 23 6.37 6.26 2.80
CA SER A 23 7.14 6.31 1.57
C SER A 23 7.51 4.89 1.12
N ILE A 24 7.44 4.66 -0.19
CA ILE A 24 7.89 3.43 -0.83
C ILE A 24 9.07 3.81 -1.71
N HIS A 25 10.22 3.19 -1.44
CA HIS A 25 11.48 3.41 -2.15
C HIS A 25 11.86 2.12 -2.88
N GLY A 26 11.28 1.89 -4.05
CA GLY A 26 11.64 0.75 -4.88
C GLY A 26 13.00 0.97 -5.55
N LYS A 27 13.88 -0.02 -5.54
CA LYS A 27 15.14 0.06 -6.30
C LYS A 27 14.83 0.03 -7.80
N GLY A 28 14.89 1.19 -8.45
CA GLY A 28 14.54 1.35 -9.88
C GLY A 28 13.07 1.70 -10.14
N ILE A 29 12.32 2.05 -9.09
CA ILE A 29 10.97 2.59 -9.19
C ILE A 29 11.00 3.99 -8.59
N ASP A 30 10.32 4.97 -9.20
CA ASP A 30 10.25 6.31 -8.62
C ASP A 30 9.67 6.25 -7.21
N SER A 31 10.08 7.18 -6.36
CA SER A 31 9.58 7.24 -5.00
C SER A 31 8.07 7.55 -4.97
N PHE A 32 7.32 6.71 -4.25
CA PHE A 32 5.90 6.95 -4.02
C PHE A 32 5.68 7.36 -2.58
N MET A 33 4.88 8.40 -2.40
CA MET A 33 4.29 8.71 -1.12
C MET A 33 2.90 8.10 -1.05
N VAL A 34 2.52 7.63 0.14
CA VAL A 34 1.25 6.98 0.42
C VAL A 34 0.63 7.64 1.65
N GLU A 35 -0.56 8.20 1.53
CA GLU A 35 -1.37 8.61 2.69
C GLU A 35 -2.57 7.70 2.82
N ARG A 36 -2.66 7.08 3.99
CA ARG A 36 -3.65 6.06 4.29
C ARG A 36 -4.49 6.48 5.48
N ASN A 37 -5.78 6.24 5.36
CA ASN A 37 -6.68 6.12 6.49
C ASN A 37 -7.37 4.73 6.48
N ASP A 38 -8.30 4.49 7.39
CA ASP A 38 -8.96 3.18 7.52
C ASP A 38 -9.70 2.70 6.26
N SER A 39 -10.06 3.61 5.34
CA SER A 39 -10.95 3.32 4.22
C SER A 39 -10.43 3.77 2.86
N LEU A 40 -9.43 4.66 2.83
CA LEU A 40 -8.87 5.25 1.62
C LEU A 40 -7.35 5.29 1.68
N GLN A 41 -6.75 5.14 0.50
CA GLN A 41 -5.33 5.30 0.27
C GLN A 41 -5.13 6.21 -0.93
N TYR A 42 -4.35 7.26 -0.71
CA TYR A 42 -3.85 8.17 -1.74
C TYR A 42 -2.39 7.83 -2.00
N GLU A 43 -2.03 7.62 -3.25
CA GLU A 43 -0.66 7.42 -3.67
C GLU A 43 -0.27 8.54 -4.64
N TRP A 44 0.91 9.12 -4.44
CA TRP A 44 1.41 10.18 -5.30
C TRP A 44 2.86 9.89 -5.68
N ASN A 45 3.14 10.06 -6.96
CA ASN A 45 4.48 10.04 -7.51
C ASN A 45 4.82 11.46 -7.94
N THR A 46 5.66 12.13 -7.16
CA THR A 46 6.01 13.54 -7.40
C THR A 46 6.84 13.73 -8.66
N GLU A 47 7.56 12.70 -9.11
CA GLU A 47 8.40 12.77 -10.32
C GLU A 47 7.56 12.65 -11.60
N LYS A 48 6.51 11.83 -11.58
CA LYS A 48 5.65 11.58 -12.75
C LYS A 48 4.31 12.30 -12.72
N ASN A 49 4.04 13.07 -11.65
CA ASN A 49 2.76 13.74 -11.41
C ASN A 49 1.57 12.77 -11.53
N VAL A 50 1.75 11.54 -11.05
CA VAL A 50 0.71 10.50 -11.06
C VAL A 50 0.11 10.43 -9.67
N GLU A 51 -1.20 10.67 -9.59
CA GLU A 51 -1.99 10.50 -8.38
C GLU A 51 -2.93 9.32 -8.54
N LYS A 52 -3.06 8.51 -7.48
CA LYS A 52 -3.99 7.38 -7.47
C LYS A 52 -4.77 7.36 -6.18
N LEU A 53 -6.09 7.26 -6.31
CA LEU A 53 -6.99 6.97 -5.20
C LEU A 53 -7.43 5.52 -5.19
N TYR A 54 -7.34 4.90 -4.02
CA TYR A 54 -7.84 3.55 -3.75
C TYR A 54 -8.78 3.55 -2.56
N ARG A 55 -9.78 2.67 -2.61
CA ARG A 55 -10.57 2.28 -1.44
C ARG A 55 -9.93 1.08 -0.79
N ILE A 56 -9.78 1.13 0.53
CA ILE A 56 -9.32 0.02 1.36
C ILE A 56 -10.51 -0.76 1.91
N ARG A 57 -10.39 -2.09 1.90
CA ARG A 57 -11.22 -3.01 2.69
C ARG A 57 -10.33 -3.91 3.53
N TRP A 58 -10.28 -3.66 4.84
CA TRP A 58 -9.54 -4.52 5.77
C TRP A 58 -10.23 -5.87 5.92
N ILE A 59 -9.43 -6.93 5.80
CA ILE A 59 -9.83 -8.32 6.05
C ILE A 59 -9.36 -8.74 7.45
N SER A 60 -8.16 -8.30 7.83
CA SER A 60 -7.60 -8.48 9.18
C SER A 60 -6.68 -7.30 9.52
N ASP A 61 -5.89 -7.40 10.59
CA ASP A 61 -4.90 -6.36 10.91
C ASP A 61 -3.74 -6.34 9.91
N CYS A 62 -3.35 -7.49 9.37
CA CYS A 62 -2.24 -7.63 8.42
C CYS A 62 -2.70 -7.81 6.97
N GLU A 63 -3.99 -7.69 6.68
CA GLU A 63 -4.51 -7.99 5.35
C GLU A 63 -5.65 -7.07 4.95
N TYR A 64 -5.59 -6.59 3.71
CA TYR A 64 -6.63 -5.74 3.14
C TYR A 64 -6.66 -5.84 1.61
N GLU A 65 -7.75 -5.34 1.02
CA GLU A 65 -7.87 -5.16 -0.42
C GLU A 65 -7.81 -3.67 -0.79
N LEU A 66 -7.12 -3.37 -1.87
CA LEU A 66 -7.12 -2.07 -2.54
C LEU A 66 -7.95 -2.15 -3.82
N VAL A 67 -8.97 -1.30 -3.91
CA VAL A 67 -9.81 -1.13 -5.09
C VAL A 67 -9.51 0.21 -5.70
N ASN A 68 -8.97 0.22 -6.93
CA ASN A 68 -8.69 1.44 -7.67
C ASN A 68 -9.99 2.22 -7.90
N ARG A 69 -9.97 3.54 -7.65
CA ARG A 69 -11.11 4.45 -7.87
C ARG A 69 -10.86 5.45 -8.99
N ASN A 70 -9.68 5.43 -9.59
CA ASN A 70 -9.37 6.30 -10.71
C ASN A 70 -10.13 5.82 -11.96
N PRO A 71 -10.61 6.75 -12.79
CA PRO A 71 -11.23 6.38 -14.05
C PRO A 71 -10.23 5.59 -14.92
N PRO A 72 -10.68 4.59 -15.69
CA PRO A 72 -9.83 3.95 -16.69
C PRO A 72 -9.34 5.00 -17.69
N SER A 73 -8.14 4.82 -18.23
CA SER A 73 -7.65 5.74 -19.25
C SER A 73 -8.47 5.59 -20.53
N LEU A 74 -8.44 6.62 -21.38
CA LEU A 74 -9.05 6.60 -22.72
C LEU A 74 -8.19 5.80 -23.72
N ALA A 75 -7.50 4.75 -23.26
CA ALA A 75 -6.65 3.92 -24.10
C ALA A 75 -7.45 3.20 -25.18
N VAL A 76 -6.81 2.98 -26.32
CA VAL A 76 -7.42 2.28 -27.46
C VAL A 76 -7.67 0.82 -27.08
N PRO A 77 -8.89 0.28 -27.29
CA PRO A 77 -9.18 -1.13 -27.03
C PRO A 77 -8.17 -2.06 -27.69
N GLY A 78 -7.63 -3.02 -26.93
CA GLY A 78 -6.62 -3.96 -27.40
C GLY A 78 -5.18 -3.45 -27.31
N SER A 79 -4.94 -2.20 -26.93
CA SER A 79 -3.59 -1.71 -26.64
C SER A 79 -3.05 -2.27 -25.31
N LYS A 80 -1.73 -2.16 -25.13
CA LYS A 80 -1.06 -2.55 -23.87
C LYS A 80 -1.58 -1.72 -22.70
N GLU A 81 -1.84 -0.44 -22.94
CA GLU A 81 -2.36 0.52 -21.95
C GLU A 81 -3.77 0.13 -21.50
N ALA A 82 -4.66 -0.22 -22.44
CA ALA A 82 -6.01 -0.68 -22.12
C ALA A 82 -6.00 -2.00 -21.32
N MET A 83 -5.06 -2.90 -21.62
CA MET A 83 -4.84 -4.12 -20.84
C MET A 83 -4.34 -3.79 -19.42
N MET A 84 -3.37 -2.89 -19.28
CA MET A 84 -2.84 -2.48 -17.98
C MET A 84 -3.91 -1.80 -17.13
N ASP A 85 -4.75 -0.96 -17.72
CA ASP A 85 -5.88 -0.36 -17.03
C ASP A 85 -6.85 -1.41 -16.50
N SER A 86 -7.18 -2.41 -17.33
CA SER A 86 -8.05 -3.51 -16.92
C SER A 86 -7.46 -4.27 -15.73
N ILE A 87 -6.15 -4.52 -15.73
CA ILE A 87 -5.43 -5.14 -14.60
C ILE A 87 -5.44 -4.25 -13.36
N MET A 88 -5.30 -2.93 -13.54
CA MET A 88 -5.32 -1.95 -12.45
C MET A 88 -6.70 -1.86 -11.77
N GLN A 89 -7.78 -2.19 -12.47
CA GLN A 89 -9.14 -2.25 -11.89
C GLN A 89 -9.41 -3.53 -11.09
N ILE A 90 -8.60 -4.59 -11.23
CA ILE A 90 -8.71 -5.79 -10.39
C ILE A 90 -8.30 -5.43 -8.95
N PRO A 91 -9.12 -5.74 -7.94
CA PRO A 91 -8.75 -5.52 -6.54
C PRO A 91 -7.42 -6.19 -6.19
N SER A 92 -6.51 -5.42 -5.62
CA SER A 92 -5.22 -5.91 -5.14
C SER A 92 -5.37 -6.38 -3.70
N ARG A 93 -5.08 -7.64 -3.42
CA ARG A 93 -4.98 -8.17 -2.06
C ARG A 93 -3.58 -7.89 -1.54
N VAL A 94 -3.49 -7.19 -0.42
CA VAL A 94 -2.23 -6.79 0.22
C VAL A 94 -2.09 -7.47 1.57
N ILE A 95 -0.94 -8.09 1.78
CA ILE A 95 -0.60 -8.80 3.03
C ILE A 95 0.65 -8.15 3.61
N ILE A 96 0.57 -7.65 4.84
CA ILE A 96 1.71 -7.18 5.61
C ILE A 96 2.42 -8.41 6.18
N LEU A 97 3.61 -8.70 5.66
CA LEU A 97 4.42 -9.86 6.04
C LEU A 97 5.21 -9.60 7.33
N SER A 98 5.63 -8.36 7.53
CA SER A 98 6.40 -7.93 8.71
C SER A 98 6.18 -6.46 8.99
N ALA A 99 6.14 -6.07 10.26
CA ALA A 99 5.94 -4.70 10.72
C ALA A 99 6.97 -4.34 11.79
N THR A 100 7.54 -3.14 11.68
CA THR A 100 8.46 -2.56 12.66
C THR A 100 7.97 -1.16 13.05
N ALA A 101 8.75 -0.41 13.83
CA ALA A 101 8.34 0.93 14.27
C ALA A 101 8.51 1.98 13.17
N SER A 102 9.22 1.63 12.09
CA SER A 102 9.62 2.56 11.03
C SER A 102 9.27 2.06 9.63
N TYR A 103 9.00 0.77 9.43
CA TYR A 103 8.59 0.23 8.14
C TYR A 103 7.82 -1.08 8.26
N CYS A 104 7.04 -1.40 7.23
CA CYS A 104 6.47 -2.72 7.02
C CYS A 104 6.88 -3.29 5.65
N ILE A 105 7.02 -4.62 5.58
CA ILE A 105 7.18 -5.35 4.32
C ILE A 105 5.81 -5.89 3.95
N PHE A 106 5.39 -5.65 2.71
CA PHE A 106 4.09 -6.08 2.22
C PHE A 106 4.21 -6.80 0.88
N GLU A 107 3.26 -7.67 0.63
CA GLU A 107 3.10 -8.41 -0.61
C GLU A 107 1.74 -8.05 -1.24
N VAL A 108 1.72 -7.91 -2.56
CA VAL A 108 0.53 -7.58 -3.36
C VAL A 108 0.25 -8.72 -4.35
N ARG A 109 -1.00 -9.17 -4.35
CA ARG A 109 -1.51 -10.18 -5.30
C ARG A 109 -2.78 -9.67 -5.97
N LYS A 110 -2.98 -10.01 -7.24
CA LYS A 110 -4.24 -9.77 -7.96
C LYS A 110 -4.83 -11.09 -8.43
N LYS A 111 -6.13 -11.29 -8.22
CA LYS A 111 -6.81 -12.52 -8.64
C LYS A 111 -6.72 -12.68 -10.16
N GLY A 112 -6.27 -13.84 -10.62
CA GLY A 112 -6.12 -14.13 -12.05
C GLY A 112 -4.87 -13.55 -12.71
N VAL A 113 -3.99 -12.90 -11.95
CA VAL A 113 -2.69 -12.42 -12.41
C VAL A 113 -1.61 -13.18 -11.66
N SER A 114 -0.66 -13.79 -12.38
CA SER A 114 0.42 -14.60 -11.79
C SER A 114 1.51 -13.76 -11.10
N MET A 115 1.50 -12.45 -11.30
CA MET A 115 2.47 -11.53 -10.72
C MET A 115 2.20 -11.30 -9.24
N VAL A 116 3.22 -11.54 -8.43
CA VAL A 116 3.28 -11.20 -7.00
C VAL A 116 4.36 -10.14 -6.83
N TYR A 117 4.04 -9.08 -6.11
CA TYR A 117 4.96 -7.96 -5.86
C TYR A 117 5.20 -7.83 -4.36
N THR A 118 6.47 -7.72 -3.95
CA THR A 118 6.84 -7.52 -2.54
C THR A 118 7.70 -6.28 -2.42
N ASP A 119 7.39 -5.43 -1.45
CA ASP A 119 8.13 -4.18 -1.24
C ASP A 119 8.07 -3.71 0.21
N THR A 120 8.82 -2.65 0.51
CA THR A 120 8.94 -2.05 1.84
C THR A 120 8.32 -0.67 1.84
N MET A 121 7.41 -0.45 2.79
CA MET A 121 6.75 0.82 3.03
C MET A 121 7.25 1.40 4.36
N TRP A 122 7.82 2.60 4.32
CA TRP A 122 8.45 3.28 5.45
C TRP A 122 7.50 4.32 6.04
N LEU A 123 7.34 4.34 7.36
CA LEU A 123 6.55 5.36 8.05
C LEU A 123 7.25 6.72 7.97
N MET A 124 6.53 7.73 7.49
CA MET A 124 6.97 9.12 7.50
C MET A 124 6.58 9.75 8.85
N LYS A 125 7.54 10.42 9.49
CA LYS A 125 7.33 11.14 10.75
C LYS A 125 6.91 12.58 10.50
#